data_AF-A0A414PQP7-F1
#
_entry.id   AF-A0A414PQP7-F1
#
_cell.length_a   1.000
_cell.length_b   1.000
_cell.length_c   1.000
_cell.angle_alpha   90.00
_cell.angle_beta   90.00
_cell.angle_gamma   90.00
#
_symmetry.space_group_name_H-M   'P 1'
#
loop_
_entity.id
_entity.type
_entity.pdbx_description
1 polymer ?
#
loop_
_entity_poly.entity_id
_entity_poly.type
_entity_poly.pdbx_seq_one_letter_code
_entity_poly.pdbx_strand_id
1 'polypeptide(L)'
;MQTIILYIIIILLGFFITKKQLIPNKLKTKIGHLQNFALYFLLCFMGYKIGADDKIINNISQLGIQAIIITLFITFFSVLVVFLVYKGDRK
;
A
#
# COMPACT_ATOMS: atom_id res chain seq x y z
N MET A 1 -4.27 -5.29 -20.48
CA MET A 1 -3.06 -4.50 -20.86
C MET A 1 -3.32 -3.00 -20.90
N GLN A 2 -4.36 -2.52 -21.57
CA GLN A 2 -4.65 -1.08 -21.68
C GLN A 2 -4.85 -0.37 -20.32
N THR A 3 -5.47 -1.03 -19.33
CA THR A 3 -5.73 -0.47 -18.00
C THR A 3 -4.46 -0.23 -17.17
N ILE A 4 -3.48 -1.13 -17.27
CA ILE A 4 -2.19 -1.00 -16.56
C ILE A 4 -1.38 0.16 -17.14
N ILE A 5 -1.36 0.29 -18.47
CA ILE A 5 -0.71 1.40 -19.16
C ILE A 5 -1.32 2.74 -18.74
N LEU A 6 -2.65 2.81 -18.65
CA LEU A 6 -3.36 4.00 -18.17
C LEU A 6 -2.99 4.35 -16.72
N TYR A 7 -2.90 3.35 -15.83
CA TYR A 7 -2.49 3.55 -14.44
C TYR A 7 -1.07 4.12 -14.33
N ILE A 8 -0.14 3.59 -15.14
CA ILE A 8 1.24 4.07 -15.20
C ILE A 8 1.28 5.53 -15.68
N ILE A 9 0.52 5.88 -16.73
CA ILE A 9 0.44 7.25 -17.26
C ILE A 9 -0.06 8.22 -16.18
N ILE A 10 -1.10 7.85 -15.43
CA ILE A 10 -1.67 8.69 -14.36
C ILE A 10 -0.63 8.94 -13.25
N ILE A 11 0.11 7.90 -12.84
CA ILE A 11 1.18 8.03 -11.85
C ILE A 11 2.30 8.96 -12.36
N LEU A 12 2.70 8.80 -13.62
CA LEU A 12 3.72 9.64 -14.27
C LEU A 12 3.30 11.10 -14.36
N LEU A 13 2.03 11.36 -14.69
CA LEU A 13 1.46 12.71 -14.69
C LEU A 13 1.48 13.32 -13.29
N GLY A 14 1.06 12.57 -12.26
CA GLY A 14 1.12 13.02 -10.87
C GLY A 14 2.54 13.36 -10.41
N PHE A 15 3.52 12.55 -10.82
CA PHE A 15 4.93 12.82 -10.57
C PHE A 15 5.41 14.10 -11.26
N PHE A 16 5.08 14.29 -12.54
CA PHE A 16 5.50 15.45 -13.33
C PHE A 16 4.91 16.76 -12.78
N ILE A 17 3.62 16.74 -12.38
CA ILE A 17 2.93 17.86 -11.75
C ILE A 17 3.59 18.22 -10.41
N THR A 18 3.94 17.22 -9.60
CA THR A 18 4.64 17.41 -8.33
C THR A 18 6.04 17.99 -8.53
N LYS A 19 6.78 17.53 -9.55
CA LYS A 19 8.13 18.01 -9.90
C LYS A 19 8.12 19.48 -10.31
N LYS A 20 7.08 19.96 -10.99
CA LYS A 20 6.95 21.35 -11.45
C LYS A 20 6.62 22.35 -10.32
N GLN A 21 6.61 21.91 -9.05
CA GLN A 21 6.28 22.72 -7.87
C GLN A 21 4.92 23.44 -7.94
N LEU A 22 4.02 22.97 -8.81
CA LEU A 22 2.67 23.53 -8.98
C LEU A 22 1.77 23.29 -7.75
N ILE A 23 2.20 22.40 -6.84
CA ILE A 23 1.46 22.04 -5.64
C ILE A 23 1.93 22.93 -4.48
N PRO A 24 1.06 23.78 -3.91
CA PRO A 24 1.44 24.60 -2.77
C PRO A 24 1.82 23.73 -1.57
N ASN A 25 2.87 24.15 -0.82
CA ASN A 25 3.40 23.39 0.33
C ASN A 25 2.32 23.04 1.36
N LYS A 26 1.29 23.89 1.54
CA LYS A 26 0.14 23.62 2.43
C LYS A 26 -0.65 22.37 2.04
N LEU A 27 -0.76 22.10 0.73
CA LEU A 27 -1.43 20.91 0.21
C LEU A 27 -0.54 19.68 0.35
N LYS A 28 0.77 19.83 0.16
CA LYS A 28 1.77 18.76 0.35
C LYS A 28 1.73 18.18 1.77
N THR A 29 1.54 19.02 2.79
CA THR A 29 1.41 18.57 4.18
C THR A 29 0.06 17.90 4.47
N LYS A 30 -1.03 18.34 3.81
CA LYS A 30 -2.38 17.76 4.00
C LYS A 30 -2.62 16.48 3.18
N ILE A 31 -1.87 16.26 2.11
CA ILE A 31 -1.98 15.08 1.25
C ILE A 31 -1.77 13.78 2.04
N GLY A 32 -0.82 13.76 2.98
CA GLY A 32 -0.61 12.58 3.84
C GLY A 32 -1.84 12.23 4.68
N HIS A 33 -2.52 13.24 5.23
CA HIS A 33 -3.78 13.03 5.97
C HIS A 33 -4.90 12.55 5.05
N LEU A 34 -5.02 13.13 3.85
CA LEU A 34 -6.02 12.71 2.86
C LEU A 34 -5.78 11.26 2.41
N GLN A 35 -4.52 10.87 2.18
CA GLN A 35 -4.15 9.51 1.81
C GLN A 35 -4.51 8.52 2.92
N ASN A 36 -4.17 8.83 4.18
CA ASN A 36 -4.52 7.96 5.31
C ASN A 36 -6.04 7.83 5.45
N PHE A 37 -6.78 8.92 5.30
CA PHE A 37 -8.25 8.88 5.29
C PHE A 37 -8.79 7.99 4.17
N ALA A 38 -8.28 8.14 2.95
CA ALA A 38 -8.66 7.29 1.82
C ALA A 38 -8.28 5.81 2.04
N LEU A 39 -7.13 5.53 2.66
CA LEU A 39 -6.70 4.18 3.00
C LEU A 39 -7.62 3.53 4.03
N TYR A 40 -7.99 4.25 5.09
CA TYR A 40 -8.95 3.74 6.08
C TYR A 40 -10.32 3.53 5.46
N PHE A 41 -10.78 4.46 4.62
CA PHE A 41 -12.04 4.31 3.89
C PHE A 41 -12.02 3.05 3.02
N LEU A 42 -10.97 2.84 2.22
CA LEU A 42 -10.79 1.65 1.39
C LEU A 42 -10.74 0.37 2.23
N LEU A 43 -10.05 0.41 3.38
CA LEU A 43 -9.97 -0.70 4.32
C LEU A 43 -11.35 -1.08 4.87
N CYS A 44 -12.22 -0.11 5.16
CA CYS A 44 -13.61 -0.36 5.54
C CYS A 44 -14.37 -1.12 4.45
N PHE A 45 -14.25 -0.73 3.17
CA PHE A 45 -14.90 -1.47 2.07
C PHE A 45 -14.32 -2.87 1.88
N MET A 46 -13.00 -3.04 2.02
CA MET A 46 -12.38 -4.36 2.00
C MET A 46 -12.94 -5.24 3.11
N GLY A 47 -13.04 -4.71 4.34
CA GLY A 47 -13.63 -5.40 5.47
C GLY A 47 -15.09 -5.79 5.24
N TYR A 48 -15.92 -4.87 4.71
CA TYR A 48 -17.30 -5.15 4.34
C TYR A 48 -17.40 -6.27 3.29
N LYS A 49 -16.61 -6.20 2.22
CA LYS A 49 -16.59 -7.19 1.14
C LYS A 49 -16.18 -8.58 1.66
N ILE A 50 -15.19 -8.64 2.55
CA ILE A 50 -14.76 -9.89 3.19
C ILE A 50 -15.85 -10.44 4.11
N GLY A 51 -16.51 -9.56 4.88
CA GLY A 51 -17.57 -9.93 5.81
C GLY A 51 -18.86 -10.41 5.14
N ALA A 52 -19.15 -9.89 3.93
CA ALA A 52 -20.30 -10.29 3.12
C ALA A 52 -20.04 -11.56 2.28
N ASP A 53 -18.81 -12.07 2.24
CA ASP A 53 -18.46 -13.28 1.51
C ASP A 53 -18.44 -14.49 2.44
N ASP A 54 -19.52 -15.28 2.38
CA ASP A 54 -19.69 -16.48 3.19
C ASP A 54 -18.55 -17.49 3.01
N LYS A 55 -17.92 -17.55 1.82
CA LYS A 55 -16.79 -18.47 1.60
C LYS A 55 -15.56 -18.03 2.39
N ILE A 56 -15.33 -16.72 2.47
CA ILE A 56 -14.21 -16.16 3.24
C ILE A 56 -14.50 -16.25 4.74
N ILE A 57 -15.73 -15.94 5.18
CA ILE A 57 -16.12 -16.08 6.59
C ILE A 57 -16.03 -17.53 7.07
N ASN A 58 -16.52 -18.49 6.29
CA ASN A 58 -16.44 -19.90 6.64
C ASN A 58 -15.00 -20.43 6.70
N ASN A 59 -14.08 -19.83 5.93
CA ASN A 59 -12.66 -20.20 5.90
C ASN A 59 -11.77 -19.17 6.63
N ILE A 60 -12.33 -18.33 7.49
CA ILE A 60 -11.60 -17.18 8.06
C ILE A 60 -10.43 -17.61 8.95
N SER A 61 -10.55 -18.77 9.61
CA SER A 61 -9.47 -19.35 10.41
C SER A 61 -8.26 -19.71 9.54
N GLN A 62 -8.50 -20.44 8.44
CA GLN A 62 -7.43 -20.85 7.52
C GLN A 62 -6.83 -19.65 6.78
N LEU A 63 -7.66 -18.74 6.27
CA LEU A 63 -7.22 -17.54 5.58
C LEU A 63 -6.50 -16.56 6.53
N GLY A 64 -6.97 -16.45 7.78
CA GLY A 64 -6.35 -15.62 8.80
C GLY A 64 -4.96 -16.11 9.19
N ILE A 65 -4.80 -17.42 9.40
CA ILE A 65 -3.48 -18.02 9.67
C ILE A 65 -2.54 -17.81 8.48
N GLN A 66 -3.01 -18.05 7.25
CA GLN A 66 -2.21 -17.78 6.05
C GLN A 66 -1.80 -16.31 5.96
N ALA A 67 -2.73 -15.38 6.20
CA ALA A 67 -2.45 -13.95 6.17
C ALA A 67 -1.38 -13.57 7.20
N ILE A 68 -1.47 -14.07 8.44
CA ILE A 68 -0.48 -13.81 9.49
C ILE A 68 0.90 -14.33 9.08
N ILE A 69 0.99 -15.57 8.60
CA ILE A 69 2.26 -16.16 8.16
C ILE A 69 2.85 -15.32 7.02
N ILE A 70 2.07 -15.00 6.00
CA ILE A 70 2.51 -14.21 4.85
C ILE A 70 2.98 -12.81 5.31
N THR A 71 2.21 -12.11 6.13
CA THR A 71 2.58 -10.78 6.65
C THR A 71 3.86 -10.82 7.46
N LEU A 72 4.02 -11.83 8.34
CA LEU A 72 5.23 -11.98 9.14
C LEU A 72 6.46 -12.18 8.26
N PHE A 73 6.40 -13.12 7.31
CA PHE A 73 7.50 -13.41 6.40
C PHE A 73 7.85 -12.23 5.50
N ILE A 74 6.86 -11.57 4.88
CA ILE A 74 7.08 -10.41 4.02
C ILE A 74 7.72 -9.27 4.80
N THR A 75 7.18 -8.95 5.98
CA THR A 75 7.69 -7.84 6.80
C THR A 75 9.10 -8.14 7.30
N PHE A 76 9.32 -9.35 7.82
CA PHE A 76 10.63 -9.77 8.31
C PHE A 76 11.68 -9.74 7.20
N PHE A 77 11.38 -10.34 6.04
CA PHE A 77 12.31 -10.36 4.92
C PHE A 77 12.55 -8.96 4.34
N SER A 78 11.51 -8.13 4.22
CA SER A 78 11.65 -6.74 3.78
C SER A 78 12.60 -5.95 4.67
N VAL A 79 12.46 -6.07 6.00
CA VAL A 79 13.34 -5.38 6.95
C VAL A 79 14.76 -5.97 6.92
N LEU A 80 14.88 -7.29 6.85
CA LEU A 80 16.17 -7.98 6.80
C LEU A 80 16.98 -7.59 5.56
N VAL A 81 16.35 -7.53 4.39
CA VAL A 81 17.01 -7.10 3.14
C VAL A 81 17.50 -5.65 3.26
N VAL A 82 16.66 -4.74 3.74
CA VAL A 82 17.06 -3.34 3.95
C VAL A 82 18.24 -3.26 4.93
N PHE A 83 18.19 -4.01 6.04
CA PHE A 83 19.27 -4.05 7.02
C PHE A 83 20.57 -4.60 6.42
N LEU A 84 20.52 -5.65 5.60
CA LEU A 84 21.69 -6.24 4.96
C LEU A 84 22.35 -5.27 3.97
N VAL A 85 21.54 -4.61 3.13
CA VAL A 85 22.00 -3.60 2.16
C VAL A 85 22.63 -2.40 2.88
N TYR A 86 21.96 -1.87 3.90
CA TYR A 86 22.43 -0.70 4.64
C TYR A 86 23.68 -0.99 5.50
N LYS A 87 23.83 -2.23 5.98
CA LYS A 87 25.03 -2.68 6.69
C LYS A 87 26.22 -2.90 5.74
N GLY A 88 25.97 -3.22 4.48
CA GLY A 88 27.01 -3.38 3.45
C GLY A 88 27.65 -2.05 3.01
N ASP A 89 26.89 -0.94 3.07
CA ASP A 89 27.34 0.41 2.69
C ASP A 89 28.23 1.09 3.75
N ARG A 90 28.33 0.51 4.96
CA ARG A 90 29.18 0.98 6.07
C ARG A 90 30.54 0.28 6.16
N LYS A 91 31.04 -0.33 5.07
CA LYS A 91 32.40 -0.88 5.00
C LYS A 91 33.26 -0.09 4.04
#